data_AF-A0A4U0HIH5-F1
#
_entry.id   AF-A0A4U0HIH5-F1
#
_cell.length_a   1.000
_cell.length_b   1.000
_cell.length_c   1.000
_cell.angle_alpha   90.00
_cell.angle_beta   90.00
_cell.angle_gamma   90.00
#
_symmetry.space_group_name_H-M   'P 1'
#
loop_
_entity.id
_entity.type
_entity.pdbx_description
1 polymer ?
#
loop_
_entity_poly.entity_id
_entity_poly.type
_entity_poly.pdbx_seq_one_letter_code
_entity_poly.pdbx_strand_id
1 'polypeptide(L)'
;MPRLDQELVSRGLARSRTHAAKLIASGRVSRAGTVITKASAAVGPEEPLDVAPDAGPEYVSRAGHKLAGALAAFPAVDPAGLRCLDAGASTGGFTDVLLRNGAQEVVAVDVGHGQLVEQIRADSRVRVFEGMNVRYLDVGEIGGPVDLTVADLSFISLTLVVEALANATRPNGNLLLMVKPQFEVGRENLARTGVVGSEAERFRAVKNVVSSALETGLQVRGLAVSPLPGQDGNVEYFLWISVPPGKRERRTGSVLEGEVNAAMANFPQGSSPSPDQMDEPRGQEPGVER
;
A
#
# COMPACT_ATOMS: atom_id res chain seq x y z
N MET A 1 -2.12 39.38 11.68
CA MET A 1 -3.16 38.38 11.39
C MET A 1 -2.50 37.01 11.39
N PRO A 2 -3.07 36.01 12.09
CA PRO A 2 -2.53 34.65 12.10
C PRO A 2 -2.55 34.03 10.70
N ARG A 3 -1.63 33.08 10.47
CA ARG A 3 -1.60 32.28 9.24
C ARG A 3 -2.70 31.22 9.30
N LEU A 4 -3.30 30.90 8.17
CA LEU A 4 -4.37 29.90 8.06
C LEU A 4 -3.97 28.54 8.66
N ASP A 5 -2.74 28.06 8.44
CA ASP A 5 -2.25 26.79 9.00
C ASP A 5 -2.22 26.78 10.53
N GLN A 6 -1.87 27.90 11.16
CA GLN A 6 -1.86 28.06 12.61
C GLN A 6 -3.29 28.21 13.16
N GLU A 7 -4.12 28.95 12.43
CA GLU A 7 -5.49 29.25 12.84
C GLU A 7 -6.37 28.00 12.83
N LEU A 8 -6.21 27.11 11.84
CA LEU A 8 -6.93 25.83 11.80
C LEU A 8 -6.60 24.94 13.01
N VAL A 9 -5.35 24.97 13.49
CA VAL A 9 -4.95 24.21 14.68
C VAL A 9 -5.51 24.86 15.95
N SER A 10 -5.40 26.19 16.05
CA SER A 10 -5.91 26.98 17.17
C SER A 10 -7.42 26.75 17.40
N ARG A 11 -8.19 26.63 16.30
CA ARG A 11 -9.64 26.39 16.33
C ARG A 11 -10.04 24.91 16.45
N GLY A 12 -9.08 24.00 16.56
CA GLY A 12 -9.36 22.56 16.62
C GLY A 12 -9.86 21.96 15.29
N LEU A 13 -9.80 22.71 14.19
CA LEU A 13 -10.18 22.25 12.84
C LEU A 13 -9.09 21.37 12.20
N ALA A 14 -7.88 21.35 12.76
CA ALA A 14 -6.80 20.46 12.37
C ALA A 14 -5.98 20.00 13.59
N ARG A 15 -5.69 18.70 13.67
CA ARG A 15 -4.89 18.09 14.76
C ARG A 15 -3.41 18.51 14.84
N SER A 16 -2.84 19.07 13.78
CA SER A 16 -1.46 19.55 13.74
C SER A 16 -1.25 20.53 12.59
N ARG A 17 -0.15 21.30 12.61
CA ARG A 17 0.18 22.24 11.52
C ARG A 17 0.40 21.52 10.19
N THR A 18 1.00 20.33 10.21
CA THR A 18 1.18 19.48 9.03
C THR A 18 -0.17 19.01 8.49
N HIS A 19 -1.10 18.62 9.36
CA HIS A 19 -2.45 18.27 8.95
C HIS A 19 -3.19 19.46 8.35
N ALA A 20 -3.07 20.65 8.95
CA ALA A 20 -3.63 21.88 8.43
C ALA A 20 -3.10 22.20 7.01
N ALA A 21 -1.78 22.09 6.80
CA ALA A 21 -1.18 22.30 5.48
C ALA A 21 -1.73 21.32 4.43
N LYS A 22 -1.92 20.06 4.79
CA LYS A 22 -2.52 19.04 3.91
C LYS A 22 -3.96 19.38 3.53
N LEU A 23 -4.79 19.78 4.50
CA LEU A 23 -6.17 20.20 4.26
C LEU A 23 -6.24 21.37 3.27
N ILE A 24 -5.37 22.37 3.46
CA ILE A 24 -5.26 23.54 2.60
C ILE A 24 -4.80 23.15 1.19
N ALA A 25 -3.74 22.35 1.08
CA ALA A 25 -3.21 21.88 -0.21
C ALA A 25 -4.22 21.04 -0.99
N SER A 26 -5.06 20.27 -0.29
CA SER A 26 -6.14 19.47 -0.90
C SER A 26 -7.40 20.28 -1.25
N GLY A 27 -7.39 21.61 -1.08
CA GLY A 27 -8.52 22.47 -1.39
C GLY A 27 -9.74 22.28 -0.47
N ARG A 28 -9.53 21.70 0.72
CA ARG A 28 -10.61 21.36 1.66
C ARG A 28 -10.95 22.46 2.65
N VAL A 29 -10.15 23.51 2.69
CA VAL A 29 -10.36 24.65 3.58
C VAL A 29 -11.00 25.77 2.78
N SER A 30 -12.16 26.24 3.23
CA SER A 30 -12.85 27.36 2.61
C SER A 30 -13.18 28.45 3.62
N ARG A 31 -13.38 29.66 3.09
CA ARG A 31 -13.72 30.86 3.83
C ARG A 31 -14.91 31.49 3.15
N ALA A 32 -16.05 31.48 3.84
CA ALA A 32 -17.33 31.90 3.26
C ALA A 32 -17.59 31.27 1.87
N GLY A 33 -17.32 29.96 1.74
CA GLY A 33 -17.49 29.21 0.49
C GLY A 33 -16.35 29.33 -0.54
N THR A 34 -15.36 30.20 -0.32
CA THR A 34 -14.19 30.31 -1.21
C THR A 34 -13.05 29.41 -0.72
N VAL A 35 -12.61 28.45 -1.54
CA VAL A 35 -11.47 27.58 -1.21
C VAL A 35 -10.17 28.38 -1.10
N ILE A 36 -9.41 28.14 -0.03
CA ILE A 36 -8.08 28.73 0.18
C ILE A 36 -7.03 27.63 0.02
N THR A 37 -6.03 27.90 -0.83
CA THR A 37 -4.94 26.95 -1.15
C THR A 37 -3.57 27.36 -0.60
N LYS A 38 -3.46 28.55 0.02
CA LYS A 38 -2.21 29.06 0.60
C LYS A 38 -2.21 28.94 2.12
N ALA A 39 -1.31 28.12 2.66
CA ALA A 39 -1.15 27.93 4.11
C ALA A 39 -0.79 29.21 4.87
N SER A 40 -0.08 30.13 4.20
CA SER A 40 0.31 31.44 4.73
C SER A 40 -0.75 32.53 4.55
N ALA A 41 -1.93 32.21 4.01
CA ALA A 41 -3.01 33.18 3.87
C ALA A 41 -3.35 33.78 5.24
N ALA A 42 -3.49 35.10 5.29
CA ALA A 42 -3.85 35.80 6.51
C ALA A 42 -5.35 35.62 6.78
N VAL A 43 -5.71 35.28 8.01
CA VAL A 43 -7.10 35.05 8.42
C VAL A 43 -7.45 35.93 9.62
N GLY A 44 -8.66 36.47 9.64
CA GLY A 44 -9.19 37.18 10.79
C GLY A 44 -9.63 36.22 11.91
N PRO A 45 -9.53 36.62 13.19
CA PRO A 45 -9.91 35.77 14.33
C PRO A 45 -11.40 35.35 14.33
N GLU A 46 -12.28 36.18 13.76
CA GLU A 46 -13.73 35.92 13.65
C GLU A 46 -14.15 35.44 12.25
N GLU A 47 -13.19 35.24 11.35
CA GLU A 47 -13.49 34.92 9.95
C GLU A 47 -13.92 33.46 9.83
N PRO A 48 -15.12 33.15 9.28
CA PRO A 48 -15.62 31.78 9.24
C PRO A 48 -14.74 30.91 8.35
N LEU A 49 -14.26 29.80 8.92
CA LEU A 49 -13.46 28.79 8.24
C LEU A 49 -14.21 27.47 8.27
N ASP A 50 -14.43 26.89 7.10
CA ASP A 50 -15.01 25.57 6.94
C ASP A 50 -13.94 24.59 6.45
N VAL A 51 -13.90 23.41 7.07
CA VAL A 51 -13.08 22.30 6.59
C VAL A 51 -14.03 21.23 6.08
N ALA A 52 -14.03 21.00 4.77
CA ALA A 52 -14.78 19.91 4.18
C ALA A 52 -14.34 18.60 4.86
N PRO A 53 -15.27 17.72 5.30
CA PRO A 53 -14.93 16.43 5.88
C PRO A 53 -14.07 15.61 4.91
N ASP A 54 -13.31 14.66 5.45
CA ASP A 54 -12.41 13.85 4.63
C ASP A 54 -13.23 13.09 3.59
N ALA A 55 -12.78 13.09 2.34
CA ALA A 55 -13.49 12.43 1.25
C ALA A 55 -13.46 10.89 1.36
N GLY A 56 -12.81 10.35 2.40
CA GLY A 56 -12.75 8.93 2.71
C GLY A 56 -12.26 8.66 4.13
N PRO A 57 -12.29 7.41 4.57
CA PRO A 57 -11.78 7.02 5.88
C PRO A 57 -10.31 7.42 6.06
N GLU A 58 -9.98 8.06 7.18
CA GLU A 58 -8.58 8.21 7.60
C GLU A 58 -8.10 6.86 8.14
N TYR A 59 -7.19 6.22 7.42
CA TYR A 59 -6.52 4.99 7.87
C TYR A 59 -5.32 5.32 8.75
N VAL A 60 -4.88 4.35 9.55
CA VAL A 60 -3.71 4.52 10.45
C VAL A 60 -2.42 4.90 9.72
N SER A 61 -2.31 4.64 8.41
CA SER A 61 -1.18 5.08 7.59
C SER A 61 -1.56 5.32 6.12
N ARG A 62 -0.66 5.98 5.38
CA ARG A 62 -0.79 6.18 3.92
C ARG A 62 -0.94 4.86 3.16
N ALA A 63 -0.37 3.77 3.66
CA ALA A 63 -0.50 2.46 3.04
C ALA A 63 -1.97 2.00 3.00
N GLY A 64 -2.79 2.33 4.01
CA GLY A 64 -4.21 1.98 4.00
C GLY A 64 -4.96 2.54 2.78
N HIS A 65 -4.66 3.78 2.38
CA HIS A 65 -5.26 4.35 1.15
C HIS A 65 -4.83 3.61 -0.12
N LYS A 66 -3.64 2.98 -0.14
CA LYS A 66 -3.19 2.18 -1.28
C LYS A 66 -4.01 0.90 -1.42
N LEU A 67 -4.17 0.12 -0.34
CA LEU A 67 -4.99 -1.09 -0.37
C LEU A 67 -6.47 -0.77 -0.63
N ALA A 68 -7.01 0.32 -0.05
CA ALA A 68 -8.37 0.75 -0.34
C ALA A 68 -8.58 1.04 -1.83
N GLY A 69 -7.60 1.69 -2.49
CA GLY A 69 -7.62 1.88 -3.94
C GLY A 69 -7.52 0.57 -4.73
N ALA A 70 -6.73 -0.39 -4.26
CA ALA A 70 -6.64 -1.72 -4.87
C ALA A 70 -7.96 -2.48 -4.81
N LEU A 71 -8.64 -2.47 -3.65
CA LEU A 71 -9.96 -3.10 -3.50
C LEU A 71 -11.03 -2.41 -4.36
N ALA A 72 -10.96 -1.08 -4.50
CA ALA A 72 -11.84 -0.35 -5.41
C ALA A 72 -11.58 -0.69 -6.89
N ALA A 73 -10.31 -0.90 -7.26
CA ALA A 73 -9.93 -1.32 -8.61
C ALA A 73 -10.29 -2.79 -8.92
N PHE A 74 -10.34 -3.64 -7.89
CA PHE A 74 -10.64 -5.06 -7.98
C PHE A 74 -11.84 -5.44 -7.09
N PRO A 75 -13.07 -5.02 -7.44
CA PRO A 75 -14.25 -5.24 -6.60
C PRO A 75 -14.64 -6.72 -6.41
N ALA A 76 -14.03 -7.63 -7.19
CA ALA A 76 -14.18 -9.07 -7.00
C ALA A 76 -13.38 -9.61 -5.79
N VAL A 77 -12.47 -8.80 -5.22
CA VAL A 77 -11.74 -9.12 -4.01
C VAL A 77 -12.43 -8.42 -2.84
N ASP A 78 -13.25 -9.16 -2.12
CA ASP A 78 -14.00 -8.67 -0.96
C ASP A 78 -13.45 -9.30 0.34
N PRO A 79 -12.89 -8.53 1.28
CA PRO A 79 -12.44 -9.03 2.58
C PRO A 79 -13.57 -9.49 3.51
N ALA A 80 -14.83 -9.14 3.22
CA ALA A 80 -15.94 -9.38 4.15
C ALA A 80 -16.09 -10.86 4.53
N GLY A 81 -16.09 -11.13 5.84
CA GLY A 81 -16.20 -12.48 6.39
C GLY A 81 -14.99 -13.38 6.14
N LEU A 82 -13.90 -12.85 5.56
CA LEU A 82 -12.71 -13.62 5.26
C LEU A 82 -11.70 -13.59 6.40
N ARG A 83 -10.90 -14.65 6.45
CA ARG A 83 -9.62 -14.69 7.15
C ARG A 83 -8.55 -14.12 6.23
N CYS A 84 -7.84 -13.09 6.68
CA CYS A 84 -6.85 -12.38 5.86
C CYS A 84 -5.44 -12.49 6.44
N LEU A 85 -4.43 -12.49 5.58
CA LEU A 85 -3.02 -12.30 5.92
C LEU A 85 -2.58 -10.91 5.45
N ASP A 86 -2.04 -10.10 6.36
CA ASP A 86 -1.32 -8.86 6.05
C ASP A 86 0.19 -9.12 6.19
N ALA A 87 0.85 -9.35 5.07
CA ALA A 87 2.28 -9.65 4.99
C ALA A 87 3.09 -8.35 4.86
N GLY A 88 3.73 -7.94 5.96
CA GLY A 88 4.39 -6.64 6.10
C GLY A 88 3.48 -5.58 6.74
N ALA A 89 2.79 -5.95 7.82
CA ALA A 89 1.73 -5.13 8.41
C ALA A 89 2.22 -3.74 8.88
N SER A 90 3.48 -3.63 9.29
CA SER A 90 4.12 -2.42 9.80
C SER A 90 3.25 -1.68 10.81
N THR A 91 2.85 -0.44 10.51
CA THR A 91 1.97 0.38 11.36
C THR A 91 0.51 -0.09 11.38
N GLY A 92 0.10 -1.00 10.49
CA GLY A 92 -1.24 -1.59 10.42
C GLY A 92 -2.16 -0.99 9.36
N GLY A 93 -1.61 -0.27 8.37
CA GLY A 93 -2.41 0.41 7.34
C GLY A 93 -3.30 -0.53 6.55
N PHE A 94 -2.76 -1.65 6.09
CA PHE A 94 -3.51 -2.67 5.34
C PHE A 94 -4.46 -3.43 6.27
N THR A 95 -4.00 -3.84 7.44
CA THR A 95 -4.84 -4.44 8.49
C THR A 95 -6.08 -3.59 8.80
N ASP A 96 -5.94 -2.28 9.00
CA ASP A 96 -7.06 -1.35 9.24
C ASP A 96 -8.09 -1.38 8.10
N VAL A 97 -7.62 -1.36 6.84
CA VAL A 97 -8.51 -1.46 5.67
C VAL A 97 -9.27 -2.79 5.68
N LEU A 98 -8.59 -3.92 5.91
CA LEU A 98 -9.22 -5.24 5.96
C LEU A 98 -10.31 -5.29 7.04
N LEU A 99 -9.99 -4.82 8.25
CA LEU A 99 -10.92 -4.79 9.38
C LEU A 99 -12.16 -3.94 9.11
N ARG A 100 -12.00 -2.76 8.48
CA ARG A 100 -13.11 -1.87 8.11
C ARG A 100 -13.95 -2.41 6.96
N ASN A 101 -13.38 -3.25 6.11
CA ASN A 101 -14.09 -3.95 5.04
C ASN A 101 -14.62 -5.33 5.49
N GLY A 102 -14.74 -5.56 6.81
CA GLY A 102 -15.47 -6.70 7.35
C GLY A 102 -14.69 -8.00 7.43
N ALA A 103 -13.36 -7.98 7.35
CA ALA A 103 -12.55 -9.16 7.62
C ALA A 103 -12.92 -9.78 8.97
N GLN A 104 -13.08 -11.10 8.99
CA GLN A 104 -13.40 -11.88 10.18
C GLN A 104 -12.18 -11.96 11.12
N GLU A 105 -10.99 -12.18 10.55
CA GLU A 105 -9.71 -12.22 11.26
C GLU A 105 -8.62 -11.68 10.33
N VAL A 106 -7.65 -10.96 10.89
CA VAL A 106 -6.43 -10.54 10.19
C VAL A 106 -5.19 -11.06 10.92
N VAL A 107 -4.43 -11.91 10.24
CA VAL A 107 -3.09 -12.31 10.64
C VAL A 107 -2.12 -11.23 10.17
N ALA A 108 -1.62 -10.41 11.08
CA ALA A 108 -0.68 -9.34 10.80
C ALA A 108 0.76 -9.83 11.03
N VAL A 109 1.51 -10.04 9.95
CA VAL A 109 2.90 -10.52 9.99
C VAL A 109 3.86 -9.38 9.68
N ASP A 110 4.90 -9.22 10.48
CA ASP A 110 5.99 -8.30 10.21
C ASP A 110 7.34 -8.86 10.66
N VAL A 111 8.42 -8.43 10.00
CA VAL A 111 9.81 -8.75 10.39
C VAL A 111 10.30 -7.85 11.52
N GLY A 112 9.74 -6.65 11.66
CA GLY A 112 10.01 -5.73 12.74
C GLY A 112 9.25 -6.07 14.02
N HIS A 113 9.50 -5.27 15.06
CA HIS A 113 8.85 -5.38 16.36
C HIS A 113 8.23 -4.05 16.77
N GLY A 114 7.08 -4.11 17.46
CA GLY A 114 6.42 -2.94 18.05
C GLY A 114 5.94 -1.88 17.06
N GLN A 115 5.80 -2.21 15.77
CA GLN A 115 5.40 -1.24 14.75
C GLN A 115 3.89 -1.02 14.69
N LEU A 116 3.11 -2.06 14.96
CA LEU A 116 1.65 -2.02 14.85
C LEU A 116 1.06 -1.10 15.93
N VAL A 117 0.24 -0.14 15.52
CA VAL A 117 -0.37 0.83 16.45
C VAL A 117 -1.34 0.14 17.41
N GLU A 118 -1.40 0.63 18.64
CA GLU A 118 -2.13 -0.02 19.75
C GLU A 118 -3.61 -0.28 19.41
N GLN A 119 -4.27 0.67 18.74
CA GLN A 119 -5.67 0.52 18.35
C GLN A 119 -5.90 -0.71 17.45
N ILE A 120 -4.99 -0.99 16.52
CA ILE A 120 -5.09 -2.14 15.62
C ILE A 120 -4.67 -3.42 16.34
N ARG A 121 -3.59 -3.35 17.14
CA ARG A 121 -3.11 -4.47 17.95
C ARG A 121 -4.16 -5.00 18.93
N ALA A 122 -4.95 -4.10 19.53
CA ALA A 122 -5.95 -4.44 20.53
C ALA A 122 -7.29 -4.95 19.94
N ASP A 123 -7.49 -4.90 18.61
CA ASP A 123 -8.69 -5.45 17.99
C ASP A 123 -8.68 -6.98 18.11
N SER A 124 -9.75 -7.55 18.69
CA SER A 124 -9.90 -8.99 18.92
C SER A 124 -9.82 -9.86 17.65
N ARG A 125 -9.97 -9.25 16.47
CA ARG A 125 -9.86 -9.92 15.17
C ARG A 125 -8.43 -9.96 14.66
N VAL A 126 -7.47 -9.31 15.32
CA VAL A 126 -6.08 -9.23 14.85
C VAL A 126 -5.20 -10.21 15.62
N ARG A 127 -4.42 -10.98 14.88
CA ARG A 127 -3.36 -11.85 15.43
C ARG A 127 -2.01 -11.37 14.91
N VAL A 128 -1.14 -10.94 15.82
CA VAL A 128 0.13 -10.30 15.48
C VAL A 128 1.28 -11.30 15.57
N PHE A 129 2.10 -11.35 14.52
CA PHE A 129 3.32 -12.17 14.43
C PHE A 129 4.50 -11.28 14.03
N GLU A 130 5.33 -10.92 15.01
CA GLU A 130 6.50 -10.07 14.83
C GLU A 130 7.79 -10.88 14.74
N GLY A 131 8.83 -10.32 14.12
CA GLY A 131 10.10 -11.02 13.89
C GLY A 131 9.99 -12.16 12.89
N MET A 132 8.87 -12.28 12.18
CA MET A 132 8.58 -13.39 11.27
C MET A 132 8.85 -12.98 9.82
N ASN A 133 9.77 -13.70 9.17
CA ASN A 133 10.08 -13.46 7.77
C ASN A 133 9.15 -14.26 6.86
N VAL A 134 8.32 -13.57 6.08
CA VAL A 134 7.32 -14.18 5.19
C VAL A 134 7.93 -15.12 4.14
N ARG A 135 9.22 -14.98 3.82
CA ARG A 135 9.94 -15.93 2.93
C ARG A 135 9.96 -17.35 3.49
N TYR A 136 9.98 -17.47 4.80
CA TYR A 136 10.04 -18.74 5.53
C TYR A 136 8.76 -19.01 6.33
N LEU A 137 7.66 -18.34 5.95
CA LEU A 137 6.37 -18.46 6.62
C LEU A 137 5.90 -19.92 6.64
N ASP A 138 5.74 -20.46 7.84
CA ASP A 138 5.01 -21.70 8.05
C ASP A 138 3.51 -21.40 8.28
N VAL A 139 2.67 -22.03 7.47
CA VAL A 139 1.21 -21.90 7.54
C VAL A 139 0.67 -22.39 8.90
N GLY A 140 1.35 -23.37 9.52
CA GLY A 140 1.00 -23.86 10.85
C GLY A 140 1.17 -22.81 11.94
N GLU A 141 2.23 -21.99 11.86
CA GLU A 141 2.53 -20.97 12.86
C GLU A 141 1.46 -19.87 12.91
N ILE A 142 0.91 -19.50 11.74
CA ILE A 142 -0.18 -18.53 11.66
C ILE A 142 -1.57 -19.14 11.90
N GLY A 143 -1.66 -20.42 12.27
CA GLY A 143 -2.92 -21.08 12.58
C GLY A 143 -3.72 -21.56 11.37
N GLY A 144 -3.06 -21.85 10.26
CA GLY A 144 -3.68 -22.40 9.04
C GLY A 144 -3.70 -21.42 7.87
N PRO A 145 -4.22 -21.85 6.70
CA PRO A 145 -4.31 -21.00 5.52
C PRO A 145 -5.32 -19.86 5.70
N VAL A 146 -5.16 -18.81 4.90
CA VAL A 146 -6.08 -17.66 4.81
C VAL A 146 -6.83 -17.65 3.48
N ASP A 147 -7.86 -16.81 3.38
CA ASP A 147 -8.69 -16.66 2.19
C ASP A 147 -8.16 -15.55 1.27
N LEU A 148 -7.59 -14.50 1.87
CA LEU A 148 -7.03 -13.34 1.19
C LEU A 148 -5.66 -12.98 1.79
N THR A 149 -4.63 -12.90 0.96
CA THR A 149 -3.33 -12.35 1.36
C THR A 149 -3.11 -10.99 0.72
N VAL A 150 -2.78 -9.98 1.53
CA VAL A 150 -2.30 -8.69 1.07
C VAL A 150 -0.83 -8.54 1.46
N ALA A 151 -0.04 -7.85 0.63
CA ALA A 151 1.38 -7.65 0.94
C ALA A 151 1.89 -6.26 0.54
N ASP A 152 2.52 -5.57 1.50
CA ASP A 152 3.25 -4.31 1.33
C ASP A 152 4.69 -4.48 1.85
N LEU A 153 5.53 -5.17 1.07
CA LEU A 153 6.88 -5.52 1.49
C LEU A 153 7.90 -4.50 0.97
N SER A 154 8.90 -4.19 1.78
CA SER A 154 10.02 -3.31 1.41
C SER A 154 11.34 -4.07 1.50
N PHE A 155 12.32 -3.67 0.68
CA PHE A 155 13.68 -4.25 0.66
C PHE A 155 13.77 -5.74 0.32
N ILE A 156 12.71 -6.31 -0.25
CA ILE A 156 12.66 -7.69 -0.75
C ILE A 156 11.88 -7.72 -2.06
N SER A 157 12.34 -8.51 -3.02
CA SER A 157 11.61 -8.78 -4.26
C SER A 157 10.45 -9.74 -4.00
N LEU A 158 9.28 -9.47 -4.59
CA LEU A 158 8.13 -10.35 -4.52
C LEU A 158 8.40 -11.73 -5.14
N THR A 159 9.35 -11.82 -6.08
CA THR A 159 9.77 -13.10 -6.68
C THR A 159 10.29 -14.12 -5.66
N LEU A 160 10.79 -13.64 -4.51
CA LEU A 160 11.31 -14.48 -3.44
C LEU A 160 10.26 -14.96 -2.44
N VAL A 161 9.05 -14.40 -2.48
CA VAL A 161 8.02 -14.61 -1.45
C VAL A 161 6.66 -15.00 -2.00
N VAL A 162 6.39 -14.78 -3.31
CA VAL A 162 5.08 -15.05 -3.92
C VAL A 162 4.63 -16.50 -3.74
N GLU A 163 5.55 -17.47 -3.82
CA GLU A 163 5.24 -18.89 -3.61
C GLU A 163 4.86 -19.18 -2.15
N ALA A 164 5.57 -18.59 -1.18
CA ALA A 164 5.30 -18.74 0.24
C ALA A 164 3.94 -18.11 0.63
N LEU A 165 3.66 -16.90 0.15
CA LEU A 165 2.37 -16.23 0.35
C LEU A 165 1.21 -17.03 -0.28
N ALA A 166 1.45 -17.62 -1.45
CA ALA A 166 0.47 -18.49 -2.08
C ALA A 166 0.29 -19.83 -1.34
N ASN A 167 1.32 -20.38 -0.70
CA ASN A 167 1.19 -21.56 0.17
C ASN A 167 0.31 -21.27 1.40
N ALA A 168 0.39 -20.05 1.93
CA ALA A 168 -0.43 -19.59 3.04
C ALA A 168 -1.88 -19.25 2.63
N THR A 169 -2.20 -19.22 1.33
CA THR A 169 -3.52 -18.88 0.82
C THR A 169 -4.22 -20.13 0.32
N ARG A 170 -5.47 -20.37 0.75
CA ARG A 170 -6.23 -21.57 0.36
C ARG A 170 -6.50 -21.62 -1.16
N PRO A 171 -6.77 -22.79 -1.74
CA PRO A 171 -7.31 -22.90 -3.10
C PRO A 171 -8.55 -22.01 -3.29
N ASN A 172 -8.66 -21.35 -4.44
CA ASN A 172 -9.65 -20.29 -4.74
C ASN A 172 -9.50 -19.00 -3.90
N GLY A 173 -8.50 -18.90 -3.03
CA GLY A 173 -8.16 -17.66 -2.34
C GLY A 173 -7.45 -16.66 -3.25
N ASN A 174 -7.36 -15.42 -2.79
CA ASN A 174 -6.80 -14.31 -3.56
C ASN A 174 -5.54 -13.74 -2.90
N LEU A 175 -4.68 -13.15 -3.72
CA LEU A 175 -3.56 -12.35 -3.27
C LEU A 175 -3.64 -10.97 -3.93
N LEU A 176 -3.44 -9.91 -3.15
CA LEU A 176 -3.23 -8.54 -3.62
C LEU A 176 -1.83 -8.09 -3.18
N LEU A 177 -0.88 -8.19 -4.11
CA LEU A 177 0.53 -7.94 -3.82
C LEU A 177 0.94 -6.57 -4.37
N MET A 178 1.52 -5.73 -3.53
CA MET A 178 2.04 -4.44 -3.99
C MET A 178 3.44 -4.61 -4.57
N VAL A 179 3.55 -4.47 -5.89
CA VAL A 179 4.79 -4.46 -6.64
C VAL A 179 5.43 -3.08 -6.55
N LYS A 180 6.64 -3.03 -6.00
CA LYS A 180 7.44 -1.81 -5.87
C LYS A 180 8.65 -1.90 -6.79
N PRO A 181 8.61 -1.31 -8.00
CA PRO A 181 9.68 -1.47 -8.99
C PRO A 181 11.09 -1.25 -8.45
N GLN A 182 11.25 -0.31 -7.51
CA GLN A 182 12.54 -0.01 -6.89
C GLN A 182 13.17 -1.18 -6.10
N PHE A 183 12.39 -2.20 -5.74
CA PHE A 183 12.89 -3.41 -5.07
C PHE A 183 12.98 -4.62 -6.02
N GLU A 184 12.59 -4.46 -7.29
CA GLU A 184 12.52 -5.53 -8.29
C GLU A 184 13.59 -5.39 -9.40
N VAL A 185 14.06 -4.17 -9.69
CA VAL A 185 14.97 -3.89 -10.82
C VAL A 185 16.46 -4.18 -10.53
N GLY A 186 16.82 -4.58 -9.31
CA GLY A 186 18.23 -4.72 -8.91
C GLY A 186 18.91 -3.36 -8.59
N ARG A 187 20.01 -3.38 -7.84
CA ARG A 187 20.66 -2.14 -7.33
C ARG A 187 21.30 -1.31 -8.45
N GLU A 188 21.74 -1.97 -9.51
CA GLU A 188 22.42 -1.40 -10.67
C GLU A 188 21.49 -0.56 -11.57
N ASN A 189 20.18 -0.78 -11.50
CA ASN A 189 19.18 -0.09 -12.32
C ASN A 189 18.43 1.02 -11.54
N LEU A 190 18.86 1.30 -10.31
CA LEU A 190 18.32 2.39 -9.50
C LEU A 190 19.10 3.69 -9.72
N ALA A 191 18.38 4.79 -9.92
CA ALA A 191 18.99 6.12 -9.84
C ALA A 191 19.55 6.37 -8.43
N ARG A 192 20.47 7.35 -8.28
CA ARG A 192 20.99 7.75 -6.96
C ARG A 192 19.91 8.15 -5.95
N THR A 193 18.73 8.54 -6.43
CA THR A 193 17.56 8.89 -5.61
C THR A 193 16.75 7.66 -5.15
N GLY A 194 17.03 6.46 -5.65
CA GLY A 194 16.21 5.26 -5.39
C GLY A 194 14.89 5.23 -6.16
N VAL A 195 14.69 6.15 -7.11
CA VAL A 195 13.45 6.27 -7.89
C VAL A 195 13.58 5.62 -9.26
N VAL A 196 12.59 4.80 -9.63
CA VAL A 196 12.48 4.19 -10.97
C VAL A 196 11.67 5.10 -11.89
N GLY A 197 12.38 6.06 -12.51
CA GLY A 197 11.77 7.04 -13.43
C GLY A 197 11.33 6.45 -14.77
N SER A 198 12.02 5.42 -15.26
CA SER A 198 11.77 4.78 -16.56
C SER A 198 10.52 3.90 -16.53
N GLU A 199 9.59 4.15 -17.45
CA GLU A 199 8.41 3.29 -17.66
C GLU A 199 8.81 1.87 -18.09
N ALA A 200 9.84 1.75 -18.94
CA ALA A 200 10.34 0.45 -19.38
C ALA A 200 10.89 -0.39 -18.20
N GLU A 201 11.54 0.26 -17.22
CA GLU A 201 12.02 -0.42 -16.02
C GLU A 201 10.88 -0.83 -15.09
N ARG A 202 9.85 0.03 -14.94
CA ARG A 202 8.63 -0.34 -14.20
C ARG A 202 7.91 -1.52 -14.85
N PHE A 203 7.79 -1.51 -16.18
CA PHE A 203 7.22 -2.61 -16.95
C PHE A 203 8.01 -3.90 -16.73
N ARG A 204 9.36 -3.85 -16.82
CA ARG A 204 10.23 -5.00 -16.57
C ARG A 204 10.07 -5.56 -15.16
N ALA A 205 10.07 -4.68 -14.15
CA ALA A 205 9.86 -5.07 -12.76
C ALA A 205 8.55 -5.84 -12.56
N VAL A 206 7.43 -5.27 -13.04
CA VAL A 206 6.12 -5.91 -12.91
C VAL A 206 6.05 -7.20 -13.71
N LYS A 207 6.62 -7.22 -14.93
CA LYS A 207 6.72 -8.43 -15.75
C LYS A 207 7.45 -9.57 -15.03
N ASN A 208 8.54 -9.27 -14.32
CA ASN A 208 9.30 -10.27 -13.57
C ASN A 208 8.48 -10.89 -12.44
N VAL A 209 7.74 -10.07 -11.68
CA VAL A 209 6.86 -10.56 -10.61
C VAL A 209 5.70 -11.38 -11.19
N VAL A 210 5.11 -10.93 -12.30
CA VAL A 210 4.06 -11.67 -13.03
C VAL A 210 4.58 -13.02 -13.51
N SER A 211 5.77 -13.08 -14.11
CA SER A 211 6.40 -14.34 -14.54
C SER A 211 6.59 -15.28 -13.36
N SER A 212 7.18 -14.80 -12.27
CA SER A 212 7.41 -15.58 -11.06
C SER A 212 6.10 -16.14 -10.46
N ALA A 213 5.02 -15.35 -10.44
CA ALA A 213 3.72 -15.83 -10.02
C ALA A 213 3.20 -16.96 -10.94
N LEU A 214 3.21 -16.75 -12.26
CA LEU A 214 2.72 -17.71 -13.24
C LEU A 214 3.55 -19.01 -13.28
N GLU A 215 4.87 -18.92 -13.10
CA GLU A 215 5.80 -20.06 -12.97
C GLU A 215 5.41 -21.00 -11.83
N THR A 216 4.81 -20.46 -10.75
CA THR A 216 4.36 -21.26 -9.60
C THR A 216 2.96 -21.86 -9.77
N GLY A 217 2.32 -21.72 -10.93
CA GLY A 217 0.98 -22.26 -11.18
C GLY A 217 -0.16 -21.32 -10.77
N LEU A 218 0.14 -20.09 -10.32
CA LEU A 218 -0.87 -19.09 -9.94
C LEU A 218 -1.55 -18.46 -11.15
N GLN A 219 -2.69 -17.82 -10.94
CA GLN A 219 -3.44 -17.16 -12.01
C GLN A 219 -3.45 -15.66 -11.80
N VAL A 220 -2.87 -14.90 -12.73
CA VAL A 220 -2.93 -13.44 -12.71
C VAL A 220 -4.30 -12.99 -13.19
N ARG A 221 -4.95 -12.11 -12.41
CA ARG A 221 -6.32 -11.63 -12.64
C ARG A 221 -6.37 -10.16 -13.01
N GLY A 222 -5.43 -9.36 -12.53
CA GLY A 222 -5.40 -7.94 -12.83
C GLY A 222 -4.15 -7.23 -12.34
N LEU A 223 -3.90 -6.08 -12.96
CA LEU A 223 -2.86 -5.12 -12.59
C LEU A 223 -3.50 -3.74 -12.44
N ALA A 224 -3.12 -3.00 -11.41
CA ALA A 224 -3.57 -1.64 -11.18
C ALA A 224 -2.41 -0.78 -10.66
N VAL A 225 -2.43 0.52 -10.94
CA VAL A 225 -1.49 1.47 -10.30
C VAL A 225 -1.98 1.77 -8.89
N SER A 226 -1.08 1.84 -7.92
CA SER A 226 -1.40 2.37 -6.59
C SER A 226 -1.88 3.82 -6.71
N PRO A 227 -2.98 4.22 -6.03
CA PRO A 227 -3.51 5.58 -6.10
C PRO A 227 -2.58 6.63 -5.49
N LEU A 228 -1.62 6.19 -4.67
CA LEU A 228 -0.61 7.04 -4.04
C LEU A 228 0.79 6.52 -4.39
N PRO A 229 1.73 7.42 -4.71
CA PRO A 229 3.12 7.02 -4.89
C PRO A 229 3.74 6.53 -3.56
N GLY A 230 4.84 5.79 -3.68
CA GLY A 230 5.74 5.45 -2.58
C GLY A 230 6.37 6.69 -1.94
N GLN A 231 7.08 6.50 -0.82
CA GLN A 231 7.65 7.60 -0.01
C GLN A 231 8.55 8.53 -0.83
N ASP A 232 9.35 8.00 -1.75
CA ASP A 232 10.25 8.77 -2.62
C ASP A 232 9.63 9.14 -3.98
N GLY A 233 8.31 9.02 -4.14
CA GLY A 233 7.63 9.32 -5.41
C GLY A 233 7.61 8.16 -6.41
N ASN A 234 8.07 6.96 -6.01
CA ASN A 234 8.01 5.77 -6.85
C ASN A 234 6.55 5.42 -7.20
N VAL A 235 6.30 5.16 -8.49
CA VAL A 235 5.04 4.57 -8.94
C VAL A 235 5.05 3.09 -8.55
N GLU A 236 4.01 2.67 -7.84
CA GLU A 236 3.84 1.30 -7.35
C GLU A 236 2.57 0.69 -7.96
N TYR A 237 2.50 -0.63 -7.99
CA TYR A 237 1.42 -1.37 -8.66
C TYR A 237 0.83 -2.41 -7.73
N PHE A 238 -0.45 -2.74 -7.90
CA PHE A 238 -1.05 -3.92 -7.30
C PHE A 238 -1.20 -5.02 -8.34
N LEU A 239 -0.78 -6.22 -7.97
CA LEU A 239 -0.96 -7.45 -8.72
C LEU A 239 -2.00 -8.30 -8.00
N TRP A 240 -3.13 -8.53 -8.68
CA TRP A 240 -4.17 -9.45 -8.22
C TRP A 240 -3.92 -10.84 -8.79
N ILE A 241 -3.80 -11.81 -7.89
CA ILE A 241 -3.59 -13.22 -8.19
C ILE A 241 -4.70 -14.04 -7.53
N SER A 242 -5.13 -15.13 -8.17
CA SER A 242 -5.91 -16.19 -7.51
C SER A 242 -5.13 -17.49 -7.44
N VAL A 243 -5.28 -18.23 -6.34
CA VAL A 243 -4.80 -19.60 -6.20
C VAL A 243 -5.79 -20.54 -6.92
N PRO A 244 -5.36 -21.41 -7.84
CA PRO A 244 -6.28 -22.32 -8.52
C PRO A 244 -6.93 -23.31 -7.53
N PRO A 245 -8.12 -23.87 -7.85
CA PRO A 245 -8.83 -24.83 -6.99
C PRO A 245 -8.07 -26.15 -6.78
N GLY A 246 -7.14 -26.49 -7.68
CA GLY A 246 -6.41 -27.75 -7.68
C GLY A 246 -4.92 -27.59 -7.35
N LYS A 247 -4.17 -28.66 -7.57
CA LYS A 247 -2.71 -28.63 -7.45
C LYS A 247 -2.14 -27.61 -8.43
N ARG A 248 -1.26 -26.74 -7.93
CA ARG A 248 -0.50 -25.81 -8.78
C ARG A 248 0.51 -26.59 -9.62
N GLU A 249 0.48 -26.37 -10.93
CA GLU A 249 1.44 -26.92 -11.88
C GLU A 249 2.40 -25.82 -12.32
N ARG A 250 3.70 -26.12 -12.32
CA ARG A 250 4.68 -25.14 -12.78
C ARG A 250 4.52 -24.89 -14.27
N ARG A 251 4.57 -23.62 -14.67
CA ARG A 251 4.53 -23.21 -16.08
C ARG A 251 5.94 -22.91 -16.58
N THR A 252 6.24 -23.32 -17.81
CA THR A 252 7.56 -23.15 -18.41
C THR A 252 7.46 -22.92 -19.92
N GLY A 253 8.49 -22.34 -20.53
CA GLY A 253 8.61 -22.20 -21.97
C GLY A 253 7.51 -21.33 -22.59
N SER A 254 7.04 -21.71 -23.78
CA SER A 254 6.09 -20.91 -24.56
C SER A 254 4.73 -20.68 -23.88
N VAL A 255 4.30 -21.61 -23.02
CA VAL A 255 3.05 -21.46 -22.25
C VAL A 255 3.19 -20.29 -21.26
N LEU A 256 4.28 -20.27 -20.50
CA LEU A 256 4.58 -19.19 -19.56
C LEU A 256 4.71 -17.85 -20.30
N GLU A 257 5.47 -17.81 -21.39
CA GLU A 257 5.66 -16.60 -22.18
C GLU A 257 4.34 -16.05 -22.72
N GLY A 258 3.46 -16.93 -23.23
CA GLY A 258 2.14 -16.56 -23.70
C GLY A 258 1.26 -15.96 -22.61
N GLU A 259 1.22 -16.59 -21.42
CA GLU A 259 0.44 -16.09 -20.29
C GLU A 259 1.00 -14.77 -19.72
N VAL A 260 2.33 -14.63 -19.62
CA VAL A 260 2.98 -13.37 -19.21
C VAL A 260 2.62 -12.25 -20.18
N ASN A 261 2.71 -12.50 -21.49
CA ASN A 261 2.36 -11.50 -22.50
C ASN A 261 0.88 -11.12 -22.43
N ALA A 262 -0.02 -12.09 -22.20
CA ALA A 262 -1.45 -11.83 -22.02
C ALA A 262 -1.73 -10.99 -20.77
N ALA A 263 -1.10 -11.32 -19.63
CA ALA A 263 -1.25 -10.58 -18.38
C ALA A 263 -0.70 -9.15 -18.47
N MET A 264 0.38 -8.95 -19.21
CA MET A 264 1.03 -7.64 -19.38
C MET A 264 0.46 -6.80 -20.54
N ALA A 265 -0.45 -7.34 -21.36
CA ALA A 265 -0.96 -6.66 -22.56
C ALA A 265 -1.61 -5.30 -22.26
N ASN A 266 -2.27 -5.18 -21.10
CA ASN A 266 -2.92 -3.95 -20.63
C ASN A 266 -2.18 -3.36 -19.43
N PHE A 267 -0.84 -3.40 -19.43
CA PHE A 267 -0.04 -2.84 -18.35
C PHE A 267 -0.48 -1.40 -18.03
N PRO A 268 -0.91 -1.10 -16.80
CA PRO A 268 -1.45 0.20 -16.48
C PRO A 268 -0.31 1.22 -16.37
N GLN A 269 -0.49 2.39 -16.99
CA GLN A 269 0.52 3.43 -16.98
C GLN A 269 0.40 4.29 -15.73
N GLY A 270 1.51 4.47 -15.00
CA GLY A 270 1.58 5.39 -13.87
C GLY A 270 2.34 6.65 -14.24
N SER A 271 1.76 7.81 -13.94
CA SER A 271 2.41 9.10 -14.09
C SER A 271 3.45 9.27 -12.98
N SER A 272 4.72 9.47 -13.33
CA SER A 272 5.72 9.91 -12.35
C SER A 272 5.37 11.32 -11.87
N PRO A 273 5.55 11.65 -10.58
CA PRO A 273 5.35 13.02 -10.10
C PRO A 273 6.31 13.98 -10.82
N SER A 274 5.82 15.19 -11.12
CA SER A 274 6.66 16.27 -11.63
C SER A 274 7.72 16.66 -10.60
N PRO A 275 8.91 17.17 -11.02
CA PRO A 275 9.99 17.56 -10.11
C PRO A 275 9.55 18.48 -8.96
N ASP A 276 8.53 19.31 -9.18
CA ASP A 276 7.96 20.23 -8.19
C ASP A 276 7.23 19.54 -7.01
N GLN A 277 6.93 18.24 -7.10
CA GLN A 277 6.28 17.47 -6.03
C GLN A 277 7.27 16.71 -5.12
N MET A 278 8.58 16.77 -5.40
CA MET A 278 9.61 16.07 -4.61
C MET A 278 10.15 16.90 -3.43
N ASP A 279 9.64 18.12 -3.23
CA ASP A 279 10.18 19.11 -2.28
C ASP A 279 9.37 19.19 -0.97
N GLU A 280 8.88 18.05 -0.46
CA GLU A 280 8.44 17.98 0.95
C GLU A 280 9.64 17.68 1.87
N PRO A 281 9.86 18.47 2.94
CA PRO A 281 11.02 18.30 3.79
C PRO A 281 10.93 16.97 4.56
N ARG A 282 11.98 16.16 4.40
CA ARG A 282 12.18 14.91 5.14
C ARG A 282 12.18 15.22 6.64
N GLY A 283 11.21 14.68 7.37
CA GLY A 283 11.24 14.67 8.83
C GLY A 283 12.47 13.89 9.29
N GLN A 284 13.39 14.57 10.00
CA GLN A 284 14.51 13.93 10.65
C GLN A 284 13.97 13.02 11.78
N GLU A 285 14.15 11.71 11.65
CA GLU A 285 14.06 10.81 12.79
C GLU A 285 15.29 11.03 13.70
N PRO A 286 15.12 11.00 15.03
CA PRO A 286 16.20 11.24 15.96
C PRO A 286 17.23 10.10 15.88
N GLY A 287 18.49 10.49 15.66
CA GLY A 287 19.62 9.57 15.61
C GLY A 287 19.79 8.82 16.93
N VAL A 288 19.94 7.50 16.81
CA VAL A 288 20.44 6.63 17.87
C VAL A 288 21.94 6.86 17.96
N GLU A 289 22.38 7.56 19.01
CA GLU A 289 23.80 7.62 19.39
C GLU A 289 24.28 6.25 19.86
N ARG A 290 25.50 5.90 19.45
CA ARG A 290 26.27 4.76 19.94
C ARG A 290 27.02 5.12 21.21
#